data_AF-A0A8T0H7L2-F1
#
_entry.id   AF-A0A8T0H7L2-F1
#
_cell.length_a   1.000
_cell.length_b   1.000
_cell.length_c   1.000
_cell.angle_alpha   90.00
_cell.angle_beta   90.00
_cell.angle_gamma   90.00
#
_symmetry.space_group_name_H-M   'P 1'
#
loop_
_entity.id
_entity.type
_entity.pdbx_description
1 polymer ?
#
loop_
_entity_poly.entity_id
_entity_poly.type
_entity_poly.pdbx_seq_one_letter_code
_entity_poly.pdbx_strand_id
1 'polypeptide(L)'
;MAKKRKHAEPATEPGKGKERLSSKDAPPKPAVSSNWMQLQAMLAKSNGVSSRKKSKVVETPVDTNATAGDGLSTTALLPTSDVMSLTKALALDCEMVGVGYEGKRNALARVSLVNQWGNLVYDKHVRPQEYVQDFRTAVSGVRSRDLRKAEDLYTVQKEVIELLKGRILVGHALHNDLKVLMLTHPKKSMRDTHSYAPYCNNGRPRALRHLASLYLGCQIQEGEHNSVEDARAAMALYQRVKDEWEKSLRYKGSKSHDKDKASSKTPEGKDLKTSRGRK
;
A
#
# COMPACT_ATOMS: atom_id res chain seq x y z
N MET A 1 -20.95 55.10 -55.37
CA MET A 1 -22.22 54.95 -54.63
C MET A 1 -21.99 55.30 -53.16
N ALA A 2 -22.67 56.34 -52.67
CA ALA A 2 -22.56 56.83 -51.31
C ALA A 2 -23.72 56.31 -50.46
N LYS A 3 -23.45 55.87 -49.23
CA LYS A 3 -24.19 56.29 -48.02
C LYS A 3 -23.46 55.83 -46.75
N LYS A 4 -22.91 56.82 -46.04
CA LYS A 4 -22.51 56.81 -44.63
C LYS A 4 -23.73 56.63 -43.72
N ARG A 5 -23.49 56.15 -42.48
CA ARG A 5 -24.01 56.57 -41.14
C ARG A 5 -24.07 55.32 -40.24
N LYS A 6 -23.77 55.30 -38.94
CA LYS A 6 -23.26 56.27 -37.94
C LYS A 6 -22.89 55.44 -36.68
N HIS A 7 -21.91 55.90 -35.92
CA HIS A 7 -21.56 55.43 -34.58
C HIS A 7 -22.69 55.59 -33.54
N ALA A 8 -22.72 54.71 -32.54
CA ALA A 8 -23.09 55.03 -31.16
C ALA A 8 -22.41 54.03 -30.20
N GLU A 9 -21.72 54.56 -29.21
CA GLU A 9 -21.12 53.87 -28.05
C GLU A 9 -21.82 54.42 -26.77
N PRO A 10 -21.48 53.96 -25.56
CA PRO A 10 -22.30 53.13 -24.68
C PRO A 10 -23.09 53.92 -23.62
N ALA A 11 -24.12 53.29 -23.04
CA ALA A 11 -24.84 53.82 -21.88
C ALA A 11 -24.50 53.04 -20.60
N THR A 12 -24.19 53.79 -19.55
CA THR A 12 -23.81 53.39 -18.19
C THR A 12 -24.96 53.48 -17.19
N GLU A 13 -24.87 52.63 -16.15
CA GLU A 13 -25.41 52.73 -14.76
C GLU A 13 -26.90 52.34 -14.46
N PRO A 14 -27.27 52.00 -13.19
CA PRO A 14 -26.49 51.98 -11.92
C PRO A 14 -26.56 50.64 -11.12
N GLY A 15 -25.72 50.54 -10.08
CA GLY A 15 -25.59 49.38 -9.20
C GLY A 15 -26.57 49.25 -8.02
N LYS A 16 -26.56 48.05 -7.42
CA LYS A 16 -27.00 47.62 -6.05
C LYS A 16 -26.99 46.09 -6.07
N GLY A 17 -26.53 45.29 -5.11
CA GLY A 17 -25.84 45.50 -3.85
C GLY A 17 -25.11 44.19 -3.50
N LYS A 18 -24.13 44.28 -2.61
CA LYS A 18 -23.37 43.15 -2.07
C LYS A 18 -24.27 42.33 -1.14
N GLU A 19 -24.42 41.03 -1.39
CA GLU A 19 -24.68 40.07 -0.31
C GLU A 19 -23.54 39.06 -0.24
N ARG A 20 -22.75 39.25 0.82
CA ARG A 20 -21.66 38.39 1.23
C ARG A 20 -22.27 37.36 2.16
N LEU A 21 -22.72 36.23 1.62
CA LEU A 21 -23.11 35.07 2.43
C LEU A 21 -21.84 34.41 2.95
N SER A 22 -21.59 34.65 4.24
CA SER A 22 -20.59 33.93 5.03
C SER A 22 -21.11 32.53 5.36
N SER A 23 -20.57 31.51 4.73
CA SER A 23 -20.60 30.15 5.28
C SER A 23 -19.33 29.93 6.10
N LYS A 24 -19.36 30.42 7.34
CA LYS A 24 -18.63 29.80 8.43
C LYS A 24 -19.40 28.53 8.82
N ASP A 25 -18.67 27.53 9.33
CA ASP A 25 -19.17 26.26 9.87
C ASP A 25 -19.33 25.11 8.87
N ALA A 26 -18.21 24.73 8.26
CA ALA A 26 -17.95 23.32 7.94
C ALA A 26 -16.99 22.75 8.99
N PRO A 27 -17.26 21.57 9.59
CA PRO A 27 -16.38 21.00 10.61
C PRO A 27 -14.98 20.75 10.02
N PRO A 28 -13.89 21.02 10.76
CA PRO A 28 -12.55 20.73 10.29
C PRO A 28 -12.43 19.22 10.08
N LYS A 29 -12.20 18.82 8.83
CA LYS A 29 -11.86 17.43 8.49
C LYS A 29 -10.58 17.06 9.25
N PRO A 30 -10.49 15.85 9.87
CA PRO A 30 -9.29 15.46 10.57
C PRO A 30 -8.13 15.47 9.59
N ALA A 31 -7.18 16.39 9.82
CA ALA A 31 -5.89 16.34 9.16
C ALA A 31 -5.22 15.06 9.65
N VAL A 32 -5.21 14.02 8.80
CA VAL A 32 -4.37 12.85 9.00
C VAL A 32 -2.95 13.32 8.76
N SER A 33 -2.35 13.94 9.78
CA SER A 33 -0.96 14.34 9.76
C SER A 33 -0.13 13.08 9.68
N SER A 34 0.41 12.81 8.50
CA SER A 34 1.33 11.72 8.28
C SER A 34 2.53 11.89 9.22
N ASN A 35 2.68 10.98 10.19
CA ASN A 35 3.84 10.90 11.09
C ASN A 35 5.14 10.57 10.32
N TRP A 36 5.12 10.56 8.99
CA TRP A 36 6.28 10.51 8.12
C TRP A 36 7.38 11.50 8.53
N MET A 37 7.03 12.74 8.89
CA MET A 37 8.01 13.71 9.38
C MET A 37 8.64 13.29 10.73
N GLN A 38 7.86 12.68 11.62
CA GLN A 38 8.37 12.16 12.89
C GLN A 38 9.28 10.94 12.67
N LEU A 39 8.93 10.08 11.70
CA LEU A 39 9.75 8.94 11.31
C LEU A 39 11.04 9.38 10.60
N GLN A 40 11.01 10.38 9.72
CA GLN A 40 12.20 11.01 9.14
C GLN A 40 13.12 11.54 10.24
N ALA A 41 12.56 12.22 11.25
CA ALA A 41 13.31 12.69 12.40
C ALA A 41 13.88 11.54 13.25
N MET A 42 13.21 10.39 13.34
CA MET A 42 13.72 9.20 14.03
C MET A 42 14.83 8.47 13.24
N LEU A 43 14.71 8.38 11.92
CA LEU A 43 15.73 7.79 11.05
C LEU A 43 16.99 8.66 10.98
N ALA A 44 16.83 9.99 10.98
CA ALA A 44 17.95 10.93 11.12
C ALA A 44 18.67 10.79 12.47
N LYS A 45 17.96 10.38 13.53
CA LYS A 45 18.51 10.17 14.87
C LYS A 45 19.17 8.79 15.07
N SER A 46 18.92 7.80 14.21
CA SER A 46 19.52 6.46 14.34
C SER A 46 20.98 6.34 13.91
N ASN A 47 21.63 7.44 13.48
CA ASN A 47 23.08 7.51 13.28
C ASN A 47 23.85 7.99 14.54
N GLY A 48 23.21 8.01 15.72
CA GLY A 48 23.84 8.36 16.99
C GLY A 48 23.61 7.28 18.06
N VAL A 49 24.70 6.88 18.72
CA VAL A 49 24.74 5.88 19.80
C VAL A 49 23.93 6.31 21.04
N SER A 50 23.22 5.33 21.62
CA SER A 50 22.78 5.11 23.03
C SER A 50 22.26 6.27 23.89
N SER A 51 21.05 6.11 24.43
CA SER A 51 20.79 6.12 25.89
C SER A 51 19.32 5.81 26.21
N ARG A 52 19.12 4.83 27.10
CA ARG A 52 17.83 4.38 27.66
C ARG A 52 17.40 5.35 28.76
N LYS A 53 16.16 5.84 28.73
CA LYS A 53 15.47 6.31 29.95
C LYS A 53 14.02 5.83 29.97
N LYS A 54 13.68 5.10 31.04
CA LYS A 54 12.32 4.66 31.41
C LYS A 54 11.51 5.87 31.87
N SER A 55 10.27 5.97 31.39
CA SER A 55 9.24 6.80 32.01
C SER A 55 7.94 6.01 32.16
N LYS A 56 7.29 6.29 33.28
CA LYS A 56 6.26 5.56 34.00
C LYS A 56 4.87 5.78 33.37
N VAL A 57 4.11 4.70 33.19
CA VAL A 57 2.71 4.72 32.73
C VAL A 57 1.80 5.16 33.87
N VAL A 58 0.86 6.05 33.59
CA VAL A 58 -0.26 6.39 34.47
C VAL A 58 -1.52 5.92 33.73
N GLU A 59 -2.19 4.92 34.31
CA GLU A 59 -3.49 4.44 33.87
C GLU A 59 -4.59 5.27 34.52
N THR A 60 -5.63 5.57 33.77
CA THR A 60 -6.95 5.95 34.31
C THR A 60 -8.02 5.21 33.51
N PRO A 61 -9.04 4.64 34.18
CA PRO A 61 -10.03 3.77 33.57
C PRO A 61 -11.15 4.60 32.94
N VAL A 62 -11.72 4.14 31.84
CA VAL A 62 -13.03 4.63 31.38
C VAL A 62 -13.91 3.44 31.04
N ASP A 63 -15.09 3.49 31.65
CA ASP A 63 -16.05 2.43 31.88
C ASP A 63 -16.73 1.88 30.63
N THR A 64 -17.08 0.60 30.75
CA THR A 64 -17.99 -0.18 29.92
C THR A 64 -19.44 0.29 30.06
N ASN A 65 -20.14 0.57 28.96
CA ASN A 65 -21.38 -0.12 28.56
C ASN A 65 -22.17 0.58 27.44
N ALA A 66 -22.97 -0.25 26.75
CA ALA A 66 -24.09 0.08 25.83
C ALA A 66 -23.66 0.27 24.35
N THR A 67 -24.23 -0.38 23.33
CA THR A 67 -25.46 -1.16 23.16
C THR A 67 -25.28 -2.07 21.93
N ALA A 68 -25.84 -3.29 21.96
CA ALA A 68 -25.93 -4.17 20.80
C ALA A 68 -26.83 -3.56 19.71
N GLY A 69 -26.24 -3.29 18.55
CA GLY A 69 -26.90 -2.98 17.30
C GLY A 69 -26.10 -3.65 16.19
N ASP A 70 -26.78 -4.30 15.26
CA ASP A 70 -26.24 -5.14 14.18
C ASP A 70 -25.44 -4.30 13.17
N GLY A 71 -24.26 -3.86 13.59
CA GLY A 71 -23.31 -3.05 12.84
C GLY A 71 -22.09 -3.89 12.49
N LEU A 72 -21.99 -4.24 11.21
CA LEU A 72 -20.83 -4.87 10.60
C LEU A 72 -19.53 -4.14 11.03
N SER A 73 -18.70 -4.83 11.81
CA SER A 73 -17.65 -4.21 12.63
C SER A 73 -16.40 -3.89 11.81
N THR A 74 -16.24 -2.62 11.40
CA THR A 74 -14.98 -2.05 10.87
C THR A 74 -13.81 -2.11 11.87
N THR A 75 -14.08 -2.49 13.12
CA THR A 75 -13.10 -2.67 14.20
C THR A 75 -11.96 -3.63 13.81
N ALA A 76 -12.24 -4.63 12.95
CA ALA A 76 -11.25 -5.62 12.53
C ALA A 76 -10.04 -5.03 11.78
N LEU A 77 -10.18 -3.83 11.20
CA LEU A 77 -9.10 -3.15 10.46
C LEU A 77 -8.50 -1.98 11.23
N LEU A 78 -8.97 -1.69 12.45
CA LEU A 78 -8.36 -0.68 13.29
C LEU A 78 -6.98 -1.13 13.75
N PRO A 79 -6.06 -0.18 14.00
CA PRO A 79 -4.78 -0.55 14.56
C PRO A 79 -4.90 -1.30 15.88
N THR A 80 -4.09 -2.35 16.02
CA THR A 80 -4.06 -3.22 17.21
C THR A 80 -3.12 -2.72 18.30
N SER A 81 -2.43 -1.60 18.06
CA SER A 81 -1.47 -0.97 18.96
C SER A 81 -1.25 0.48 18.55
N ASP A 82 -0.93 1.37 19.48
CA ASP A 82 -0.56 2.76 19.18
C ASP A 82 0.92 2.94 18.78
N VAL A 83 1.66 1.83 18.65
CA VAL A 83 3.09 1.89 18.27
C VAL A 83 3.21 2.17 16.77
N MET A 84 3.62 3.39 16.43
CA MET A 84 3.79 3.89 15.06
C MET A 84 5.13 3.49 14.41
N SER A 85 6.00 2.77 15.12
CA SER A 85 7.33 2.44 14.63
C SER A 85 7.29 1.44 13.47
N LEU A 86 8.37 1.43 12.67
CA LEU A 86 8.52 0.44 11.60
C LEU A 86 8.69 -0.97 12.17
N THR A 87 8.00 -1.91 11.55
CA THR A 87 8.02 -3.33 11.93
C THR A 87 8.80 -4.16 10.92
N LYS A 88 8.97 -5.46 11.21
CA LYS A 88 9.63 -6.40 10.29
C LYS A 88 8.81 -6.66 9.02
N ALA A 89 7.49 -6.54 9.10
CA ALA A 89 6.58 -6.63 7.96
C ALA A 89 5.86 -5.30 7.76
N LEU A 90 5.75 -4.85 6.52
CA LEU A 90 4.93 -3.71 6.12
C LEU A 90 3.96 -4.18 5.04
N ALA A 91 2.71 -3.72 5.11
CA ALA A 91 1.76 -3.91 4.01
C ALA A 91 1.75 -2.67 3.13
N LEU A 92 1.56 -2.87 1.84
CA LEU A 92 1.53 -1.84 0.82
C LEU A 92 0.31 -2.04 -0.07
N ASP A 93 -0.31 -0.93 -0.44
CA ASP A 93 -1.33 -0.87 -1.47
C ASP A 93 -1.22 0.47 -2.21
N CYS A 94 -1.57 0.47 -3.50
CA CYS A 94 -1.50 1.63 -4.37
C CYS A 94 -2.82 1.90 -5.09
N GLU A 95 -3.19 3.17 -5.17
CA GLU A 95 -4.22 3.61 -6.11
C GLU A 95 -3.60 4.03 -7.43
N MET A 96 -4.29 3.69 -8.52
CA MET A 96 -3.82 3.98 -9.88
C MET A 96 -4.83 4.79 -10.69
N VAL A 97 -4.29 5.61 -11.58
CA VAL A 97 -5.04 6.34 -12.62
C VAL A 97 -4.67 5.79 -14.00
N GLY A 98 -5.52 6.10 -14.98
CA GLY A 98 -5.35 5.76 -16.39
C GLY A 98 -4.54 6.82 -17.15
N VAL A 99 -3.45 6.37 -17.78
CA VAL A 99 -2.59 7.18 -18.65
C VAL A 99 -2.40 6.50 -20.01
N GLY A 100 -1.80 7.24 -20.95
CA GLY A 100 -1.58 6.77 -22.32
C GLY A 100 -2.88 6.67 -23.13
N TYR A 101 -2.79 6.07 -24.32
CA TYR A 101 -3.92 5.93 -25.24
C TYR A 101 -5.14 5.29 -24.54
N GLU A 102 -6.27 6.01 -24.56
CA GLU A 102 -7.54 5.64 -23.92
C GLU A 102 -7.45 5.38 -22.40
N GLY A 103 -6.41 5.86 -21.71
CA GLY A 103 -6.25 5.67 -20.25
C GLY A 103 -6.05 4.21 -19.81
N LYS A 104 -5.69 3.32 -20.74
CA LYS A 104 -5.60 1.87 -20.48
C LYS A 104 -4.39 1.47 -19.62
N ARG A 105 -3.32 2.27 -19.61
CA ARG A 105 -2.15 1.97 -18.79
C ARG A 105 -2.31 2.54 -17.39
N ASN A 106 -1.88 1.78 -16.39
CA ASN A 106 -1.94 2.20 -14.99
C ASN A 106 -0.72 3.06 -14.68
N ALA A 107 -0.93 4.20 -14.00
CA ALA A 107 0.12 4.99 -13.37
C ALA A 107 -0.20 5.17 -11.89
N LEU A 108 0.84 5.21 -11.06
CA LEU A 108 0.70 5.42 -9.62
C LEU A 108 0.11 6.80 -9.31
N ALA A 109 -0.86 6.84 -8.41
CA ALA A 109 -1.50 8.08 -7.98
C ALA A 109 -1.55 8.24 -6.45
N ARG A 110 -1.57 7.13 -5.70
CA ARG A 110 -1.39 7.12 -4.25
C ARG A 110 -0.70 5.84 -3.84
N VAL A 111 0.13 5.91 -2.81
CA VAL A 111 0.71 4.73 -2.16
C VAL A 111 0.55 4.87 -0.65
N SER A 112 0.13 3.79 -0.01
CA SER A 112 0.01 3.72 1.45
C SER A 112 0.78 2.51 1.96
N LEU A 113 1.51 2.69 3.07
CA LEU A 113 2.13 1.61 3.81
C LEU A 113 1.68 1.62 5.26
N VAL A 114 1.37 0.42 5.77
CA VAL A 114 1.04 0.20 7.17
C VAL A 114 1.99 -0.81 7.83
N ASN A 115 2.23 -0.63 9.12
CA ASN A 115 3.02 -1.58 9.90
C ASN A 115 2.20 -2.81 10.33
N GLN A 116 2.85 -3.76 11.03
CA GLN A 116 2.20 -5.04 11.38
C GLN A 116 0.97 -4.90 12.27
N TRP A 117 0.83 -3.75 12.96
CA TRP A 117 -0.31 -3.46 13.82
C TRP A 117 -1.44 -2.75 13.08
N GLY A 118 -1.23 -2.35 11.82
CA GLY A 118 -2.20 -1.58 11.03
C GLY A 118 -1.99 -0.06 11.07
N ASN A 119 -0.92 0.43 11.71
CA ASN A 119 -0.63 1.85 11.77
C ASN A 119 -0.05 2.38 10.46
N LEU A 120 -0.55 3.54 10.03
CA LEU A 120 -0.09 4.22 8.83
C LEU A 120 1.33 4.78 9.03
N VAL A 121 2.29 4.28 8.27
CA VAL A 121 3.70 4.72 8.35
C VAL A 121 4.12 5.56 7.15
N TYR A 122 3.39 5.44 6.04
CA TYR A 122 3.62 6.22 4.83
C TYR A 122 2.31 6.35 4.06
N ASP A 123 2.00 7.55 3.58
CA ASP A 123 0.84 7.81 2.73
C ASP A 123 1.09 9.05 1.90
N LYS A 124 1.19 8.89 0.58
CA LYS A 124 1.44 10.01 -0.33
C LYS A 124 0.66 9.85 -1.62
N HIS A 125 0.11 10.97 -2.08
CA HIS A 125 -0.31 11.11 -3.47
C HIS A 125 0.93 11.33 -4.34
N VAL A 126 0.91 10.75 -5.53
CA VAL A 126 2.03 10.74 -6.47
C VAL A 126 1.58 11.35 -7.79
N ARG A 127 2.36 12.29 -8.32
CA ARG A 127 2.11 12.89 -9.62
C ARG A 127 2.52 11.90 -10.71
N PRO A 128 1.60 11.41 -11.56
CA PRO A 128 1.94 10.59 -12.70
C PRO A 128 2.87 11.34 -13.66
N GLN A 129 3.81 10.62 -14.27
CA GLN A 129 4.76 11.21 -15.24
C GLN A 129 4.10 11.55 -16.58
N GLU A 130 2.95 10.93 -16.86
CA GLU A 130 2.18 11.12 -18.08
C GLU A 130 0.84 11.81 -17.78
N TYR A 131 0.25 12.40 -18.82
CA TYR A 131 -1.07 13.01 -18.71
C TYR A 131 -2.13 11.97 -18.30
N VAL A 132 -2.88 12.31 -17.25
CA VAL A 132 -3.98 11.49 -16.74
C VAL A 132 -5.18 11.64 -17.67
N GLN A 133 -5.51 10.57 -18.40
CA GLN A 133 -6.71 10.52 -19.23
C GLN A 133 -7.96 10.15 -18.42
N ASP A 134 -7.80 9.27 -17.43
CA ASP A 134 -8.90 8.81 -16.58
C ASP A 134 -8.44 8.68 -15.14
N PHE A 135 -9.10 9.37 -14.21
CA PHE A 135 -8.79 9.27 -12.79
C PHE A 135 -9.26 7.96 -12.16
N ARG A 136 -10.21 7.27 -12.80
CA ARG A 136 -10.85 6.05 -12.29
C ARG A 136 -11.43 6.24 -10.90
N THR A 137 -11.86 7.47 -10.63
CA THR A 137 -12.34 7.98 -9.35
C THR A 137 -13.29 7.03 -8.63
N ALA A 138 -14.24 6.42 -9.33
CA ALA A 138 -15.21 5.51 -8.73
C ALA A 138 -14.57 4.26 -8.12
N VAL A 139 -13.37 3.90 -8.57
CA VAL A 139 -12.55 2.80 -8.04
C VAL A 139 -11.43 3.37 -7.18
N SER A 140 -10.58 4.26 -7.70
CA SER A 140 -9.33 4.68 -7.03
C SER A 140 -9.49 5.70 -5.91
N GLY A 141 -10.64 6.37 -5.83
CA GLY A 141 -10.85 7.53 -4.96
C GLY A 141 -10.04 8.78 -5.32
N VAL A 142 -9.11 8.71 -6.28
CA VAL A 142 -8.22 9.82 -6.65
C VAL A 142 -8.97 10.86 -7.50
N ARG A 143 -8.73 12.14 -7.21
CA ARG A 143 -9.20 13.29 -7.98
C ARG A 143 -8.04 14.14 -8.48
N SER A 144 -8.30 14.98 -9.49
CA SER A 144 -7.33 15.95 -10.02
C SER A 144 -6.75 16.88 -8.94
N ARG A 145 -7.56 17.23 -7.93
CA ARG A 145 -7.12 18.08 -6.81
C ARG A 145 -6.05 17.44 -5.94
N ASP A 146 -6.06 16.12 -5.82
CA ASP A 146 -5.13 15.37 -4.97
C ASP A 146 -3.74 15.35 -5.61
N LEU A 147 -3.68 15.42 -6.95
CA LEU A 147 -2.44 15.40 -7.72
C LEU A 147 -1.75 16.76 -7.89
N ARG A 148 -2.41 17.87 -7.53
CA ARG A 148 -1.84 19.23 -7.70
C ARG A 148 -0.56 19.42 -6.90
N LYS A 149 -0.57 18.98 -5.64
CA LYS A 149 0.57 19.05 -4.70
C LYS A 149 1.17 17.67 -4.40
N ALA A 150 0.89 16.69 -5.26
CA ALA A 150 1.46 15.36 -5.12
C ALA A 150 2.99 15.38 -5.33
N GLU A 151 3.67 14.46 -4.65
CA GLU A 151 5.10 14.26 -4.81
C GLU A 151 5.43 13.66 -6.18
N ASP A 152 6.67 13.85 -6.64
CA ASP A 152 7.14 13.15 -7.83
C ASP A 152 7.37 11.65 -7.55
N LEU A 153 7.19 10.84 -8.59
CA LEU A 153 7.33 9.37 -8.51
C LEU A 153 8.72 8.95 -7.99
N TYR A 154 9.78 9.67 -8.35
CA TYR A 154 11.15 9.28 -8.03
C TYR A 154 11.46 9.49 -6.53
N THR A 155 10.98 10.59 -5.95
CA THR A 155 11.04 10.82 -4.50
C THR A 155 10.30 9.72 -3.75
N VAL A 156 9.08 9.40 -4.18
CA VAL A 156 8.26 8.34 -3.56
C VAL A 156 8.93 6.98 -3.67
N GLN A 157 9.47 6.62 -4.84
CA GLN A 157 10.21 5.38 -5.04
C GLN A 157 11.36 5.23 -4.05
N LYS A 158 12.19 6.27 -3.88
CA LYS A 158 13.32 6.25 -2.93
C LYS A 158 12.86 6.00 -1.50
N GLU A 159 11.82 6.72 -1.07
CA GLU A 159 11.27 6.60 0.28
C GLU A 159 10.68 5.20 0.51
N VAL A 160 9.92 4.66 -0.45
CA VAL A 160 9.35 3.31 -0.38
C VAL A 160 10.44 2.23 -0.37
N ILE A 161 11.50 2.37 -1.19
CA ILE A 161 12.64 1.43 -1.18
C ILE A 161 13.27 1.39 0.21
N GLU A 162 13.55 2.55 0.82
CA GLU A 162 14.21 2.60 2.11
C GLU A 162 13.30 2.04 3.23
N LEU A 163 12.00 2.33 3.16
CA LEU A 163 11.01 1.73 4.04
C LEU A 163 10.98 0.20 3.93
N LEU A 164 11.02 -0.36 2.73
CA LEU A 164 10.92 -1.81 2.50
C LEU A 164 12.26 -2.56 2.65
N LYS A 165 13.38 -1.84 2.78
CA LYS A 165 14.71 -2.44 2.87
C LYS A 165 14.84 -3.41 4.04
N GLY A 166 15.16 -4.67 3.73
CA GLY A 166 15.32 -5.74 4.73
C GLY A 166 14.02 -6.18 5.41
N ARG A 167 12.85 -5.76 4.93
CA ARG A 167 11.55 -6.08 5.50
C ARG A 167 10.78 -7.08 4.66
N ILE A 168 9.75 -7.65 5.27
CA ILE A 168 8.72 -8.45 4.62
C ILE A 168 7.70 -7.49 4.00
N LEU A 169 7.41 -7.66 2.72
CA LEU A 169 6.37 -6.94 2.01
C LEU A 169 5.09 -7.79 1.98
N VAL A 170 4.01 -7.26 2.53
CA VAL A 170 2.67 -7.87 2.55
C VAL A 170 1.77 -7.08 1.60
N GLY A 171 0.82 -7.74 0.94
CA GLY A 171 -0.19 -7.07 0.12
C GLY A 171 -1.12 -8.04 -0.57
N HIS A 172 -1.86 -7.55 -1.56
CA HIS A 172 -2.78 -8.34 -2.36
C HIS A 172 -2.56 -8.05 -3.85
N ALA A 173 -2.10 -9.05 -4.60
CA ALA A 173 -1.71 -8.92 -6.00
C ALA A 173 -0.57 -7.89 -6.22
N LEU A 174 0.45 -7.95 -5.35
CA LEU A 174 1.58 -7.02 -5.23
C LEU A 174 2.33 -6.75 -6.54
N HIS A 175 2.22 -7.64 -7.53
CA HIS A 175 2.76 -7.40 -8.87
C HIS A 175 2.23 -6.11 -9.49
N ASN A 176 0.96 -5.79 -9.28
CA ASN A 176 0.33 -4.59 -9.84
C ASN A 176 0.93 -3.32 -9.23
N ASP A 177 1.06 -3.29 -7.90
CA ASP A 177 1.63 -2.17 -7.15
C ASP A 177 3.11 -1.96 -7.49
N LEU A 178 3.90 -3.04 -7.43
CA LEU A 178 5.33 -3.00 -7.72
C LEU A 178 5.59 -2.56 -9.17
N LYS A 179 4.72 -2.93 -10.11
CA LYS A 179 4.82 -2.51 -11.51
C LYS A 179 4.65 -1.00 -11.67
N VAL A 180 3.64 -0.39 -11.04
CA VAL A 180 3.42 1.07 -11.15
C VAL A 180 4.40 1.88 -10.31
N LEU A 181 4.91 1.30 -9.23
CA LEU A 181 6.06 1.83 -8.49
C LEU A 181 7.38 1.65 -9.24
N MET A 182 7.44 0.82 -10.30
CA MET A 182 8.66 0.41 -10.99
C MET A 182 9.73 -0.16 -10.04
N LEU A 183 9.27 -0.93 -9.04
CA LEU A 183 10.12 -1.55 -8.03
C LEU A 183 10.10 -3.08 -8.15
N THR A 184 11.09 -3.70 -7.53
CA THR A 184 11.08 -5.15 -7.28
C THR A 184 11.34 -5.40 -5.80
N HIS A 185 10.84 -6.54 -5.31
CA HIS A 185 11.08 -6.97 -3.95
C HIS A 185 11.48 -8.46 -3.94
N PRO A 186 12.41 -8.90 -3.06
CA PRO A 186 12.82 -10.29 -3.04
C PRO A 186 11.63 -11.23 -2.84
N LYS A 187 11.47 -12.24 -3.70
CA LYS A 187 10.35 -13.20 -3.64
C LYS A 187 10.21 -13.88 -2.28
N LYS A 188 11.33 -14.23 -1.62
CA LYS A 188 11.36 -14.79 -0.26
C LYS A 188 10.85 -13.83 0.82
N SER A 189 10.84 -12.53 0.52
CA SER A 189 10.38 -11.46 1.41
C SER A 189 8.95 -11.01 1.10
N MET A 190 8.29 -11.54 0.06
CA MET A 190 6.90 -11.18 -0.28
C MET A 190 5.87 -12.15 0.31
N ARG A 191 4.79 -11.59 0.88
CA ARG A 191 3.60 -12.27 1.41
C ARG A 191 2.39 -11.73 0.66
N ASP A 192 2.18 -12.25 -0.54
CA ASP A 192 1.08 -11.84 -1.40
C ASP A 192 -0.15 -12.72 -1.14
N THR A 193 -1.16 -12.13 -0.50
CA THR A 193 -2.42 -12.80 -0.13
C THR A 193 -3.23 -13.28 -1.34
N HIS A 194 -3.06 -12.68 -2.52
CA HIS A 194 -3.70 -13.11 -3.76
C HIS A 194 -3.13 -14.45 -4.26
N SER A 195 -1.85 -14.73 -3.96
CA SER A 195 -1.16 -15.96 -4.38
C SER A 195 -1.07 -17.02 -3.29
N TYR A 196 -1.57 -16.72 -2.09
CA TYR A 196 -1.49 -17.63 -0.95
C TYR A 196 -2.49 -18.79 -1.12
N ALA A 197 -1.98 -20.00 -1.32
CA ALA A 197 -2.80 -21.16 -1.69
C ALA A 197 -4.03 -21.40 -0.80
N PRO A 198 -3.96 -21.27 0.55
CA PRO A 198 -5.14 -21.38 1.42
C PRO A 198 -6.25 -20.33 1.18
N TYR A 199 -5.92 -19.20 0.55
CA TYR A 199 -6.90 -18.16 0.18
C TYR A 199 -7.45 -18.32 -1.25
N CYS A 200 -6.88 -19.23 -2.04
CA CYS A 200 -7.37 -19.53 -3.38
C CYS A 200 -8.55 -20.51 -3.35
N ASN A 201 -9.55 -20.30 -4.21
CA ASN A 201 -10.64 -21.26 -4.44
C ASN A 201 -10.29 -22.17 -5.62
N ASN A 202 -10.07 -23.47 -5.38
CA ASN A 202 -9.69 -24.42 -6.44
C ASN A 202 -8.52 -23.91 -7.31
N GLY A 203 -7.51 -23.33 -6.65
CA GLY A 203 -6.34 -22.74 -7.31
C GLY A 203 -6.57 -21.35 -7.95
N ARG A 204 -7.81 -20.82 -7.94
CA ARG A 204 -8.11 -19.47 -8.43
C ARG A 204 -8.02 -18.44 -7.30
N PRO A 205 -7.32 -17.32 -7.49
CA PRO A 205 -7.29 -16.23 -6.51
C PRO A 205 -8.69 -15.66 -6.22
N ARG A 206 -8.90 -15.18 -5.00
CA ARG A 206 -10.09 -14.42 -4.60
C ARG A 206 -9.74 -12.94 -4.47
N ALA A 207 -10.70 -12.07 -4.73
CA ALA A 207 -10.54 -10.63 -4.50
C ALA A 207 -10.38 -10.31 -3.00
N LEU A 208 -9.65 -9.24 -2.69
CA LEU A 208 -9.39 -8.81 -1.31
C LEU A 208 -10.68 -8.63 -0.51
N ARG A 209 -11.70 -7.95 -1.06
CA ARG A 209 -13.02 -7.79 -0.42
C ARG A 209 -13.66 -9.10 0.03
N HIS A 210 -13.50 -10.17 -0.76
CA HIS A 210 -14.05 -11.47 -0.42
C HIS A 210 -13.24 -12.10 0.72
N LEU A 211 -11.91 -12.00 0.69
CA LEU A 211 -11.07 -12.49 1.79
C LEU A 211 -11.32 -11.73 3.08
N ALA A 212 -11.48 -10.41 3.01
CA ALA A 212 -11.81 -9.56 4.15
C ALA A 212 -13.16 -9.96 4.77
N SER A 213 -14.20 -10.10 3.94
CA SER A 213 -15.52 -10.57 4.38
C SER A 213 -15.45 -11.95 5.04
N LEU A 214 -14.76 -12.91 4.40
CA LEU A 214 -14.71 -14.31 4.84
C LEU A 214 -13.87 -14.52 6.11
N TYR A 215 -12.70 -13.89 6.21
CA TYR A 215 -11.72 -14.19 7.25
C TYR A 215 -11.61 -13.12 8.34
N LEU A 216 -12.02 -11.89 8.04
CA LEU A 216 -11.96 -10.75 8.96
C LEU A 216 -13.35 -10.27 9.39
N GLY A 217 -14.42 -10.69 8.71
CA GLY A 217 -15.79 -10.29 9.03
C GLY A 217 -16.09 -8.82 8.72
N CYS A 218 -15.34 -8.20 7.79
CA CYS A 218 -15.52 -6.82 7.37
C CYS A 218 -15.83 -6.72 5.87
N GLN A 219 -16.69 -5.77 5.48
CA GLN A 219 -16.85 -5.37 4.09
C GLN A 219 -15.95 -4.17 3.82
N ILE A 220 -15.22 -4.22 2.71
CA ILE A 220 -14.32 -3.17 2.21
C ILE A 220 -14.60 -3.00 0.72
N GLN A 221 -14.18 -1.87 0.13
CA GLN A 221 -14.38 -1.61 -1.30
C GLN A 221 -15.86 -1.60 -1.73
N GLU A 222 -16.78 -1.20 -0.83
CA GLU A 222 -18.21 -1.01 -1.14
C GLU A 222 -18.47 0.25 -2.00
N GLY A 223 -17.46 1.10 -2.14
CA GLY A 223 -17.47 2.28 -3.01
C GLY A 223 -16.07 2.55 -3.54
N GLU A 224 -15.62 3.79 -3.39
CA GLU A 224 -14.23 4.14 -3.71
C GLU A 224 -13.28 3.36 -2.80
N HIS A 225 -12.20 2.84 -3.39
CA HIS A 225 -11.15 2.16 -2.68
C HIS A 225 -10.37 3.14 -1.82
N ASN A 226 -9.75 2.59 -0.79
CA ASN A 226 -8.87 3.32 0.09
C ASN A 226 -7.64 2.44 0.35
N SER A 227 -6.53 2.79 -0.29
CA SER A 227 -5.25 2.11 -0.11
C SER A 227 -4.82 1.88 1.34
N VAL A 228 -5.22 2.72 2.30
CA VAL A 228 -4.94 2.47 3.73
C VAL A 228 -5.78 1.31 4.27
N GLU A 229 -7.07 1.27 3.93
CA GLU A 229 -7.98 0.18 4.31
C GLU A 229 -7.55 -1.14 3.68
N ASP A 230 -7.20 -1.13 2.39
CA ASP A 230 -6.78 -2.31 1.64
C ASP A 230 -5.44 -2.86 2.15
N ALA A 231 -4.46 -1.99 2.42
CA ALA A 231 -3.20 -2.39 3.04
C ALA A 231 -3.41 -2.98 4.45
N ARG A 232 -4.35 -2.44 5.24
CA ARG A 232 -4.72 -2.99 6.55
C ARG A 232 -5.38 -4.35 6.44
N ALA A 233 -6.30 -4.54 5.50
CA ALA A 233 -6.95 -5.81 5.25
C ALA A 233 -5.94 -6.89 4.84
N ALA A 234 -5.02 -6.57 3.93
CA ALA A 234 -3.95 -7.48 3.54
C ALA A 234 -3.01 -7.83 4.72
N MET A 235 -2.65 -6.84 5.55
CA MET A 235 -1.86 -7.07 6.76
C MET A 235 -2.59 -7.96 7.78
N ALA A 236 -3.88 -7.70 8.03
CA ALA A 236 -4.68 -8.48 8.96
C ALA A 236 -4.83 -9.93 8.49
N LEU A 237 -5.07 -10.15 7.19
CA LEU A 237 -5.08 -11.48 6.58
C LEU A 237 -3.74 -12.20 6.75
N TYR A 238 -2.62 -11.51 6.56
CA TYR A 238 -1.30 -12.11 6.81
C TYR A 238 -1.10 -12.45 8.29
N GLN A 239 -1.42 -11.52 9.19
CA GLN A 239 -1.23 -11.70 10.64
C GLN A 239 -2.04 -12.89 11.17
N ARG A 240 -3.24 -13.13 10.64
CA ARG A 240 -4.08 -14.29 11.01
C ARG A 240 -3.40 -15.64 10.76
N VAL A 241 -2.64 -15.76 9.67
CA VAL A 241 -2.02 -17.03 9.23
C VAL A 241 -0.50 -17.01 9.30
N LYS A 242 0.07 -15.98 9.93
CA LYS A 242 1.51 -15.68 9.92
C LYS A 242 2.35 -16.87 10.36
N ASP A 243 2.01 -17.49 11.48
CA ASP A 243 2.81 -18.59 12.02
C ASP A 243 2.85 -19.78 11.06
N GLU A 244 1.72 -20.15 10.48
CA GLU A 244 1.61 -21.23 9.50
C GLU A 244 2.32 -20.88 8.18
N TRP A 245 2.11 -19.66 7.69
CA TRP A 245 2.75 -19.17 6.47
C TRP A 245 4.28 -19.17 6.63
N GLU A 246 4.81 -18.57 7.69
CA GLU A 246 6.25 -18.50 7.93
C GLU A 246 6.88 -19.88 8.16
N LYS A 247 6.19 -20.79 8.86
CA LYS A 247 6.63 -22.19 9.01
C LYS A 247 6.71 -22.90 7.65
N SER A 248 5.70 -22.72 6.79
CA SER A 248 5.66 -23.34 5.45
C SER A 248 6.81 -22.88 4.55
N LEU A 249 7.22 -21.62 4.66
CA LEU A 249 8.34 -21.07 3.88
C LEU A 249 9.68 -21.63 4.35
N ARG A 250 9.88 -21.79 5.67
CA ARG A 250 11.09 -22.42 6.22
C ARG A 250 11.23 -23.86 5.75
N TYR A 251 10.14 -24.63 5.80
CA TYR A 251 10.13 -26.02 5.37
C TYR A 251 10.48 -26.18 3.88
N LYS A 252 9.91 -25.32 3.01
CA LYS A 252 10.24 -25.31 1.57
C LYS A 252 11.71 -24.99 1.32
N GLY A 253 12.28 -24.03 2.05
CA GLY A 253 13.69 -23.66 1.96
C GLY A 253 14.65 -24.79 2.34
N SER A 254 14.31 -25.59 3.36
CA SER A 254 15.10 -26.77 3.74
C SER A 254 15.09 -27.85 2.65
N LYS A 255 13.93 -28.12 2.02
CA LYS A 255 13.83 -29.13 0.95
C LYS A 255 14.53 -28.75 -0.35
N SER A 256 14.58 -27.47 -0.71
CA SER A 256 15.37 -27.04 -1.87
C SER A 256 16.86 -27.28 -1.63
N HIS A 257 17.35 -27.02 -0.41
CA HIS A 257 18.77 -27.20 -0.10
C HIS A 257 19.21 -28.67 -0.13
N ASP A 258 18.33 -29.60 0.30
CA ASP A 258 18.60 -31.04 0.21
C ASP A 258 18.57 -31.56 -1.23
N LYS A 259 17.70 -31.02 -2.10
CA LYS A 259 17.68 -31.39 -3.53
C LYS A 259 18.95 -30.92 -4.26
N ASP A 260 19.42 -29.71 -3.97
CA ASP A 260 20.64 -29.16 -4.57
C ASP A 260 21.91 -29.93 -4.10
N LYS A 261 21.91 -30.42 -2.84
CA LYS A 261 22.98 -31.32 -2.33
C LYS A 261 22.93 -32.73 -2.92
N ALA A 262 21.76 -33.22 -3.28
CA ALA A 262 21.61 -34.54 -3.89
C ALA A 262 22.03 -34.55 -5.37
N SER A 263 21.87 -33.44 -6.10
CA SER A 263 22.26 -33.35 -7.51
C SER A 263 23.76 -33.04 -7.73
N SER A 264 24.52 -32.66 -6.69
CA SER A 264 25.96 -32.39 -6.78
C SER A 264 26.85 -33.62 -6.54
N LYS A 265 26.27 -34.83 -6.43
CA LYS A 265 27.01 -36.09 -6.34
C LYS A 265 26.96 -36.82 -7.69
N THR A 266 27.82 -36.44 -8.62
CA THR A 266 28.18 -37.28 -9.79
C THR A 266 29.09 -38.43 -9.31
N PRO A 267 28.89 -39.68 -9.75
CA PRO A 267 29.83 -40.76 -9.47
C PRO A 267 31.03 -40.68 -10.44
N GLU A 268 32.21 -40.37 -9.90
CA GLU A 268 33.48 -40.59 -10.60
C GLU A 268 33.82 -42.09 -10.67
N GLY A 269 34.31 -42.52 -11.84
CA GLY A 269 35.27 -43.61 -11.96
C GLY A 269 34.73 -45.02 -12.14
N LYS A 270 34.64 -45.49 -13.40
CA LYS A 270 34.94 -46.89 -13.74
C LYS A 270 35.96 -46.94 -14.86
N ASP A 271 37.20 -47.19 -14.47
CA ASP A 271 38.34 -47.47 -15.35
C ASP A 271 38.10 -48.73 -16.19
N LEU A 272 38.20 -48.59 -17.51
CA LEU A 272 38.22 -49.69 -18.45
C LEU A 272 39.69 -50.09 -18.69
N LYS A 273 40.18 -51.12 -17.98
CA LYS A 273 41.46 -51.77 -18.30
C LYS A 273 41.26 -52.79 -19.42
N THR A 274 41.66 -52.44 -20.64
CA THR A 274 41.92 -53.43 -21.70
C THR A 274 43.38 -53.84 -21.68
N SER A 275 43.67 -55.05 -21.20
CA SER A 275 44.93 -55.74 -21.42
C SER A 275 44.83 -56.63 -22.68
N ARG A 276 45.56 -56.30 -23.74
CA ARG A 276 45.88 -57.26 -24.82
C ARG A 276 47.37 -57.57 -24.77
N GLY A 277 47.68 -58.78 -24.33
CA GLY A 277 49.00 -59.38 -24.40
C GLY A 277 49.25 -60.02 -25.77
N ARG A 278 50.51 -59.94 -26.22
CA ARG A 278 51.09 -60.58 -27.40
C ARG A 278 50.95 -62.11 -27.38
N LYS A 279 50.69 -62.69 -28.54
CA LYS A 279 51.53 -63.71 -29.19
C LYS A 279 51.46 -63.49 -30.69
#